data_AF-A0A7Y7QT47-F1
#
_entry.id   AF-A0A7Y7QT47-F1
#
_cell.length_a   1.000
_cell.length_b   1.000
_cell.length_c   1.000
_cell.angle_alpha   90.00
_cell.angle_beta   90.00
_cell.angle_gamma   90.00
#
_symmetry.space_group_name_H-M   'P 1'
#
loop_
_entity.id
_entity.type
_entity.pdbx_description
1 polymer ?
#
loop_
_entity_poly.entity_id
_entity_poly.type
_entity_poly.pdbx_seq_one_letter_code
_entity_poly.pdbx_strand_id
1 'polypeptide(L)'
;MVDDSWGVTPAKGGLRIRTNDSLEDRAAARAKAREARASERESLMASRLEARAANRERDIAAREAERAARRDAEMAAAAKDPHAAAAKRHRTSGRKDVVREQRDTRGYATLVDEGRIRELAKRGASLGGLAAAFGISEDEIQTILAADAE
;
A
#
# COMPACT_ATOMS: atom_id res chain seq x y z
N MET A 1 0.14 37.51 39.13
CA MET A 1 -0.59 37.86 37.89
C MET A 1 -1.20 36.58 37.39
N VAL A 2 -2.51 36.41 37.54
CA VAL A 2 -3.26 35.25 37.02
C VAL A 2 -4.18 35.80 35.94
N ASP A 3 -4.04 35.27 34.73
CA ASP A 3 -4.73 35.70 33.51
C ASP A 3 -6.23 35.31 33.55
N ASP A 4 -7.11 36.31 33.51
CA ASP A 4 -8.58 36.18 33.43
C ASP A 4 -9.06 35.86 31.99
N SER A 5 -8.38 34.98 31.26
CA SER A 5 -8.64 34.76 29.82
C SER A 5 -9.79 33.79 29.49
N TRP A 6 -10.50 33.23 30.48
CA TRP A 6 -11.53 32.20 30.24
C TRP A 6 -12.86 32.40 30.98
N GLY A 7 -13.13 33.60 31.46
CA GLY A 7 -14.39 33.89 32.16
C GLY A 7 -15.05 35.14 31.63
N VAL A 8 -15.92 35.01 30.63
CA VAL A 8 -16.95 36.04 30.41
C VAL A 8 -17.89 35.96 31.61
N THR A 9 -17.53 36.60 32.71
CA THR A 9 -18.46 36.85 33.81
C THR A 9 -19.56 37.76 33.24
N PRO A 10 -20.82 37.30 33.16
CA PRO A 10 -21.89 38.16 32.67
C PRO A 10 -21.96 39.38 33.60
N ALA A 11 -22.09 40.57 33.01
CA ALA A 11 -22.12 41.83 33.75
C ALA A 11 -23.08 41.73 34.94
N LYS A 12 -22.57 41.93 36.16
CA LYS A 12 -23.38 42.05 37.37
C LYS A 12 -24.34 43.23 37.17
N GLY A 13 -25.60 42.92 36.85
CA GLY A 13 -26.63 43.92 36.54
C GLY A 13 -27.26 43.81 35.15
N GLY A 14 -26.96 42.76 34.37
CA GLY A 14 -27.67 42.51 33.12
C GLY A 14 -29.19 42.43 33.34
N LEU A 15 -29.94 43.33 32.70
CA LEU A 15 -31.41 43.37 32.72
C LEU A 15 -31.95 42.00 32.33
N ARG A 16 -32.39 41.20 33.31
CA ARG A 16 -33.13 39.97 33.02
C ARG A 16 -34.49 40.41 32.51
N ILE A 17 -34.63 40.46 31.19
CA ILE A 17 -35.92 40.63 30.54
C ILE A 17 -36.77 39.44 30.96
N ARG A 18 -37.62 39.64 31.98
CA ARG A 18 -38.69 38.72 32.33
C ARG A 18 -39.71 38.89 31.22
N THR A 19 -39.63 38.05 30.18
CA THR A 19 -40.72 37.98 29.22
C THR A 19 -41.95 37.47 29.96
N ASN A 20 -43.11 38.08 29.74
CA ASN A 20 -44.38 37.67 30.34
C ASN A 20 -44.92 36.36 29.74
N ASP A 21 -44.08 35.62 29.02
CA ASP A 21 -44.44 34.40 28.31
C ASP A 21 -44.73 33.27 29.28
N SER A 22 -45.79 32.51 28.99
CA SER A 22 -46.10 31.31 29.73
C SER A 22 -44.94 30.29 29.63
N LEU A 23 -44.94 29.30 30.51
CA LEU A 23 -43.97 28.21 30.42
C LEU A 23 -44.13 27.42 29.11
N GLU A 24 -45.35 27.33 28.59
CA GLU A 24 -45.69 26.68 27.33
C GLU A 24 -45.12 27.45 26.13
N ASP A 25 -45.28 28.78 26.11
CA ASP A 25 -44.73 29.64 25.05
C ASP A 25 -43.20 29.55 24.98
N ARG A 26 -42.54 29.51 26.15
CA ARG A 26 -41.09 29.33 26.23
C ARG A 26 -40.65 27.94 25.81
N ALA A 27 -41.44 26.90 26.08
CA ALA A 27 -41.18 25.55 25.62
C ALA A 27 -41.33 25.45 24.09
N ALA A 28 -42.38 26.05 23.53
CA ALA A 28 -42.62 26.13 22.09
C ALA A 28 -41.51 26.90 21.36
N ALA A 29 -41.07 28.04 21.90
CA ALA A 29 -39.96 28.81 21.33
C ALA A 29 -38.65 28.01 21.33
N ARG A 30 -38.37 27.23 22.39
CA ARG A 30 -37.20 26.35 22.44
C ARG A 30 -37.31 25.17 21.46
N ALA A 31 -38.49 24.58 21.31
CA ALA A 31 -38.73 23.52 20.33
C ALA A 31 -38.48 24.04 18.90
N LYS A 32 -39.08 25.18 18.54
CA LYS A 32 -38.88 25.85 17.25
C LYS A 32 -37.40 26.19 17.00
N ALA A 33 -36.69 26.68 18.02
CA ALA A 33 -35.26 26.94 17.91
C ALA A 33 -34.41 25.67 17.76
N ARG A 34 -34.85 24.52 18.27
CA ARG A 34 -34.15 23.24 18.05
C ARG A 34 -34.39 22.72 16.63
N GLU A 35 -35.61 22.83 16.13
CA GLU A 35 -35.97 22.47 14.75
C GLU A 35 -35.21 23.33 13.74
N ALA A 36 -35.16 24.64 13.93
CA ALA A 36 -34.39 25.54 13.06
C ALA A 36 -32.89 25.18 13.03
N ARG A 37 -32.28 24.89 14.19
CA ARG A 37 -30.89 24.42 14.23
C ARG A 37 -30.72 23.04 13.58
N ALA A 38 -31.73 22.18 13.61
CA ALA A 38 -31.67 20.87 12.96
C ALA A 38 -31.69 21.02 11.44
N SER A 39 -32.61 21.83 10.90
CA SER A 39 -32.69 22.09 9.46
C SER A 39 -31.45 22.82 8.92
N GLU A 40 -30.89 23.76 9.68
CA GLU A 40 -29.60 24.41 9.34
C GLU A 40 -28.43 23.41 9.30
N ARG A 41 -28.40 22.44 10.22
CA ARG A 41 -27.36 21.39 10.18
C ARG A 41 -27.54 20.48 8.97
N GLU A 42 -28.77 20.10 8.66
CA GLU A 42 -29.08 19.26 7.50
C GLU A 42 -28.68 19.93 6.19
N SER A 43 -29.03 21.21 6.01
CA SER A 43 -28.66 21.97 4.81
C SER A 43 -27.15 22.14 4.67
N LEU A 44 -26.44 22.46 5.77
CA LEU A 44 -24.98 22.55 5.77
C LEU A 44 -24.32 21.21 5.40
N MET A 45 -24.85 20.10 5.90
CA MET A 45 -24.32 18.77 5.58
C MET A 45 -24.60 18.39 4.13
N ALA A 46 -25.78 18.69 3.59
CA ALA A 46 -26.10 18.50 2.19
C ALA A 46 -25.11 19.25 1.29
N SER A 47 -24.90 20.56 1.52
CA SER A 47 -23.94 21.36 0.75
C SER A 47 -22.49 20.83 0.85
N ARG A 48 -22.08 20.33 2.02
CA ARG A 48 -20.75 19.72 2.19
C ARG A 48 -20.60 18.42 1.40
N LEU A 49 -21.64 17.60 1.35
CA LEU A 49 -21.63 16.36 0.58
C LEU A 49 -21.61 16.63 -0.93
N GLU A 50 -22.39 17.60 -1.39
CA GLU A 50 -22.39 18.06 -2.79
C GLU A 50 -21.01 18.60 -3.19
N ALA A 51 -20.40 19.47 -2.36
CA ALA A 51 -19.06 19.99 -2.63
C ALA A 51 -18.00 18.88 -2.69
N ARG A 52 -18.10 17.86 -1.83
CA ARG A 52 -17.21 16.68 -1.87
C ARG A 52 -17.44 15.82 -3.11
N ALA A 53 -18.68 15.67 -3.56
CA ALA A 53 -18.98 14.95 -4.80
C ALA A 53 -18.37 15.68 -6.00
N ALA A 54 -18.62 16.98 -6.13
CA ALA A 54 -18.07 17.81 -7.21
C ALA A 54 -16.52 17.80 -7.23
N ASN A 55 -15.87 17.85 -6.07
CA ASN A 55 -14.41 17.76 -6.01
C ASN A 55 -13.89 16.39 -6.46
N ARG A 56 -14.56 15.30 -6.07
CA ARG A 56 -14.18 13.95 -6.52
C ARG A 56 -14.32 13.80 -8.04
N GLU A 57 -15.39 14.34 -8.62
CA GLU A 57 -15.59 14.33 -10.07
C GLU A 57 -14.48 15.10 -10.81
N ARG A 58 -14.11 16.29 -10.31
CA ARG A 58 -12.99 17.06 -10.88
C ARG A 58 -11.66 16.32 -10.78
N ASP A 59 -11.37 15.68 -9.64
CA ASP A 59 -10.15 14.90 -9.44
C ASP A 59 -10.09 13.68 -10.37
N ILE A 60 -11.23 13.01 -10.57
CA ILE A 60 -11.33 11.87 -11.49
C ILE A 60 -11.07 12.35 -12.92
N ALA A 61 -11.75 13.42 -13.36
CA ALA A 61 -11.58 13.99 -14.68
C ALA A 61 -10.12 14.42 -14.94
N ALA A 62 -9.48 15.06 -13.95
CA ALA A 62 -8.07 15.47 -14.05
C ALA A 62 -7.13 14.27 -14.21
N ARG A 63 -7.33 13.20 -13.43
CA ARG A 63 -6.52 11.97 -13.55
C ARG A 63 -6.74 11.27 -14.89
N GLU A 64 -7.97 11.26 -15.41
CA GLU A 64 -8.27 10.67 -16.71
C GLU A 64 -7.64 11.48 -17.85
N ALA A 65 -7.69 12.81 -17.78
CA ALA A 65 -7.00 13.69 -18.72
C ALA A 65 -5.48 13.46 -18.70
N GLU A 66 -4.87 13.32 -17.51
CA GLU A 66 -3.44 13.02 -17.39
C GLU A 66 -3.09 11.65 -17.99
N ARG A 67 -3.92 10.62 -17.74
CA ARG A 67 -3.73 9.28 -18.34
C ARG A 67 -3.90 9.29 -19.86
N ALA A 68 -4.85 10.06 -20.38
CA ALA A 68 -5.01 10.25 -21.82
C ALA A 68 -3.77 10.92 -22.42
N ALA A 69 -3.33 12.05 -21.85
CA ALA A 69 -2.13 12.75 -22.31
C ALA A 69 -0.88 11.87 -22.28
N ARG A 70 -0.73 11.03 -21.25
CA ARG A 70 0.38 10.06 -21.16
C ARG A 70 0.32 9.00 -22.27
N ARG A 71 -0.87 8.44 -22.53
CA ARG A 71 -1.07 7.48 -23.63
C ARG A 71 -0.75 8.11 -24.99
N ASP A 72 -1.21 9.34 -25.21
CA ASP A 72 -0.96 10.06 -26.46
C ASP A 72 0.53 10.34 -26.65
N ALA A 73 1.23 10.74 -25.58
CA ALA A 73 2.68 10.92 -25.60
C ALA A 73 3.44 9.61 -25.85
N GLU A 74 3.00 8.50 -25.25
CA GLU A 74 3.56 7.16 -25.48
C GLU A 74 3.36 6.71 -26.93
N MET A 75 2.17 6.90 -27.50
CA MET A 75 1.85 6.62 -28.90
C MET A 75 2.72 7.46 -29.85
N ALA A 76 2.86 8.77 -29.57
CA ALA A 76 3.71 9.65 -30.36
C ALA A 76 5.19 9.28 -30.28
N ALA A 77 5.66 8.80 -29.12
CA ALA A 77 7.02 8.30 -28.96
C ALA A 77 7.25 6.97 -29.70
N ALA A 78 6.30 6.04 -29.61
CA ALA A 78 6.35 4.75 -30.31
C ALA A 78 6.33 4.91 -31.84
N ALA A 79 5.61 5.92 -32.36
CA ALA A 79 5.61 6.23 -33.79
C ALA A 79 6.99 6.72 -34.30
N LYS A 80 7.80 7.34 -33.43
CA LYS A 80 9.15 7.82 -33.79
C LYS A 80 10.22 6.73 -33.70
N ASP A 81 10.06 5.78 -32.77
CA ASP A 81 10.97 4.64 -32.61
C ASP A 81 10.17 3.37 -32.28
N PRO A 82 9.94 2.49 -33.27
CA PRO A 82 9.17 1.25 -33.07
C PRO A 82 9.89 0.23 -32.16
N HIS A 83 11.20 0.37 -31.90
CA HIS A 83 11.95 -0.50 -31.00
C HIS A 83 12.00 0.00 -29.55
N ALA A 84 11.75 1.29 -29.30
CA ALA A 84 11.73 1.87 -27.95
C ALA A 84 10.63 1.27 -27.05
N ALA A 85 9.50 0.86 -27.63
CA ALA A 85 8.40 0.23 -26.90
C ALA A 85 8.79 -1.16 -26.33
N ALA A 86 9.63 -1.91 -27.06
CA ALA A 86 10.12 -3.23 -26.61
C ALA A 86 11.12 -3.11 -25.45
N ALA A 87 11.93 -2.03 -25.42
CA ALA A 87 12.90 -1.76 -24.36
C ALA A 87 12.24 -1.31 -23.04
N LYS A 88 11.09 -0.64 -23.11
CA LYS A 88 10.32 -0.14 -21.95
C LYS A 88 9.31 -1.13 -21.39
N ARG A 89 9.57 -2.44 -21.49
CA ARG A 89 8.74 -3.44 -20.80
C ARG A 89 8.83 -3.23 -19.29
N HIS A 90 7.89 -2.46 -18.75
CA HIS A 90 7.63 -2.38 -17.32
C HIS A 90 7.41 -3.81 -16.82
N ARG A 91 8.22 -4.22 -15.85
CA ARG A 91 8.01 -5.47 -15.12
C ARG A 91 6.61 -5.39 -14.53
N THR A 92 5.67 -6.10 -15.15
CA THR A 92 4.27 -6.07 -14.79
C THR A 92 4.07 -6.57 -13.36
N SER A 93 3.08 -5.98 -12.69
CA SER A 93 2.47 -6.46 -11.44
C SER A 93 2.49 -7.99 -11.38
N GLY A 94 3.04 -8.53 -10.30
CA GLY A 94 3.48 -9.92 -10.15
C GLY A 94 2.38 -10.99 -10.14
N ARG A 95 1.39 -10.96 -11.04
CA ARG A 95 0.61 -12.15 -11.40
C ARG A 95 1.37 -12.95 -12.44
N LYS A 96 1.98 -14.03 -11.95
CA LYS A 96 2.70 -15.02 -12.75
C LYS A 96 1.74 -16.05 -13.33
N ASP A 97 0.83 -15.62 -14.21
CA ASP A 97 0.11 -16.57 -15.10
C ASP A 97 0.99 -16.91 -16.31
N VAL A 98 2.32 -16.75 -16.18
CA VAL A 98 3.29 -17.29 -17.10
C VAL A 98 3.50 -18.74 -16.68
N VAL A 99 2.84 -19.65 -17.37
CA VAL A 99 3.22 -21.08 -17.35
C VAL A 99 4.65 -21.14 -17.89
N ARG A 100 5.63 -21.10 -16.99
CA ARG A 100 7.00 -21.46 -17.34
C ARG A 100 6.95 -22.93 -17.70
N GLU A 101 7.41 -23.28 -18.90
CA GLU A 101 7.64 -24.68 -19.24
C GLU A 101 8.40 -25.34 -18.09
N GLN A 102 7.79 -26.39 -17.52
CA GLN A 102 8.42 -27.13 -16.45
C GLN A 102 9.62 -27.86 -17.08
N ARG A 103 10.82 -27.35 -16.81
CA ARG A 103 12.04 -28.03 -17.24
C ARG A 103 12.09 -29.39 -16.57
N ASP A 104 12.14 -30.45 -17.35
CA ASP A 104 12.40 -31.78 -16.83
C ASP A 104 13.87 -31.85 -16.40
N THR A 105 14.10 -31.79 -15.09
CA THR A 105 15.44 -31.87 -14.48
C THR A 105 15.77 -33.28 -14.01
N ARG A 106 14.96 -34.30 -14.33
CA ARG A 106 15.18 -35.69 -13.90
C ARG A 106 16.49 -36.28 -14.43
N GLY A 107 17.03 -35.73 -15.51
CA GLY A 107 18.31 -36.13 -16.09
C GLY A 107 19.50 -35.24 -15.70
N TYR A 108 19.33 -34.25 -14.81
CA TYR A 108 20.44 -33.40 -14.40
C TYR A 108 21.29 -34.15 -13.37
N ALA A 109 22.43 -34.67 -13.81
CA ALA A 109 23.46 -35.16 -12.91
C ALA A 109 24.30 -33.98 -12.40
N THR A 110 24.47 -33.90 -11.09
CA THR A 110 25.50 -33.04 -10.49
C THR A 110 26.85 -33.57 -10.91
N LEU A 111 27.65 -32.74 -11.60
CA LEU A 111 29.06 -33.08 -11.83
C LEU A 111 29.75 -33.15 -10.46
N VAL A 112 30.48 -34.23 -10.22
CA VAL A 112 31.28 -34.41 -9.00
C VAL A 112 32.43 -33.41 -9.05
N ASP A 113 32.30 -32.35 -8.26
CA ASP A 113 33.30 -31.30 -8.10
C ASP A 113 33.99 -31.49 -6.74
N GLU A 114 35.22 -31.99 -6.78
CA GLU A 114 36.03 -32.26 -5.59
C GLU A 114 36.27 -31.00 -4.75
N GLY A 115 36.46 -29.85 -5.40
CA GLY A 115 36.66 -28.57 -4.71
C GLY A 115 35.43 -28.18 -3.91
N ARG A 116 34.24 -28.36 -4.52
CA ARG A 116 32.97 -28.12 -3.84
C ARG A 116 32.71 -29.11 -2.71
N ILE A 117 33.08 -30.39 -2.85
CA ILE A 117 33.00 -31.39 -1.78
C ILE A 117 33.85 -30.94 -0.58
N ARG A 118 35.10 -30.52 -0.82
CA ARG A 118 36.01 -30.02 0.22
C ARG A 118 35.47 -28.77 0.92
N GLU A 119 34.91 -27.81 0.18
CA GLU A 119 34.29 -26.63 0.76
C GLU A 119 33.10 -26.95 1.66
N LEU A 120 32.24 -27.87 1.24
CA LEU A 120 31.06 -28.27 2.01
C LEU A 120 31.46 -29.07 3.26
N ALA A 121 32.49 -29.93 3.16
CA ALA A 121 33.05 -30.62 4.31
C ALA A 121 33.64 -29.62 5.34
N LYS A 122 34.38 -28.59 4.90
CA LYS A 122 34.88 -27.51 5.76
C LYS A 122 33.76 -26.74 6.47
N ARG A 123 32.56 -26.67 5.87
CA ARG A 123 31.36 -26.06 6.46
C ARG A 123 30.56 -27.01 7.38
N GLY A 124 31.04 -28.23 7.60
CA GLY A 124 30.43 -29.20 8.51
C GLY A 124 29.37 -30.10 7.86
N ALA A 125 29.37 -30.26 6.53
CA ALA A 125 28.53 -31.27 5.89
C ALA A 125 28.96 -32.69 6.28
N SER A 126 28.00 -33.57 6.55
CA SER A 126 28.28 -34.98 6.87
C SER A 126 28.62 -35.78 5.60
N LEU A 127 29.39 -36.87 5.76
CA LEU A 127 29.78 -37.75 4.64
C LEU A 127 28.55 -38.30 3.89
N GLY A 128 27.55 -38.82 4.61
CA GLY A 128 26.31 -39.29 4.00
C GLY A 128 25.49 -38.19 3.30
N GLY A 129 25.56 -36.95 3.81
CA GLY A 129 24.92 -35.80 3.18
C GLY A 129 25.60 -35.41 1.85
N LEU A 130 26.93 -35.52 1.80
CA LEU A 130 27.71 -35.31 0.58
C LEU A 130 27.47 -36.45 -0.42
N ALA A 131 27.44 -37.71 0.05
CA ALA A 131 27.22 -38.89 -0.78
C ALA A 131 25.88 -38.80 -1.52
N ALA A 132 24.81 -38.48 -0.79
CA ALA A 132 23.48 -38.31 -1.35
C ALA A 132 23.38 -37.15 -2.35
N ALA A 133 24.10 -36.04 -2.12
CA ALA A 133 24.04 -34.85 -2.97
C ALA A 133 24.81 -34.98 -4.29
N PHE A 134 25.94 -35.71 -4.25
CA PHE A 134 26.80 -35.93 -5.42
C PHE A 134 26.56 -37.28 -6.10
N GLY A 135 25.77 -38.17 -5.50
CA GLY A 135 25.45 -39.48 -6.07
C GLY A 135 26.63 -40.45 -6.09
N ILE A 136 27.58 -40.28 -5.16
CA ILE A 136 28.78 -41.12 -5.01
C ILE A 136 28.80 -41.77 -3.63
N SER A 137 29.66 -42.77 -3.44
CA SER A 137 29.79 -43.48 -2.16
C SER A 137 30.48 -42.64 -1.08
N GLU A 138 30.24 -42.98 0.19
CA GLU A 138 30.96 -42.32 1.31
C GLU A 138 32.47 -42.58 1.25
N ASP A 139 32.90 -43.74 0.77
CA ASP A 139 34.32 -44.12 0.62
C ASP A 139 35.04 -43.25 -0.43
N GLU A 140 34.36 -42.95 -1.54
CA GLU A 140 34.88 -42.03 -2.56
C GLU A 140 35.02 -40.61 -2.00
N ILE A 141 34.08 -40.15 -1.18
CA ILE A 141 34.18 -38.84 -0.51
C ILE A 141 35.33 -38.81 0.49
N GLN A 142 35.51 -39.86 1.27
CA GLN A 142 36.66 -39.96 2.18
C GLN A 142 37.99 -39.87 1.42
N THR A 143 38.08 -40.53 0.26
CA THR A 143 39.27 -40.47 -0.61
C THR A 143 39.53 -39.05 -1.11
N ILE A 144 38.49 -38.34 -1.58
CA ILE A 144 38.58 -36.95 -2.06
C ILE A 144 39.01 -35.99 -0.94
N LEU A 145 38.54 -36.22 0.29
CA LEU A 145 38.88 -35.40 1.45
C LEU A 145 40.28 -35.71 1.99
N ALA A 146 40.73 -36.96 1.93
CA ALA A 146 42.08 -37.35 2.31
C ALA A 146 43.13 -36.77 1.36
N ALA A 147 42.81 -36.65 0.06
CA ALA A 147 43.69 -36.03 -0.93
C ALA A 147 43.87 -34.51 -0.78
N ASP A 148 43.06 -33.81 0.03
CA ASP A 148 43.25 -32.38 0.38
C ASP A 148 44.11 -32.18 1.64
N ALA A 149 44.46 -33.27 2.33
CA ALA A 149 45.19 -33.26 3.59
C ALA A 149 46.71 -33.55 3.45
N GLU A 150 47.16 -33.86 2.22
CA GLU A 150 48.58 -33.85 1.81
C GLU A 150 48.97 -32.48 1.24
#